data_AF-A0A0K0GJW9-F1
#
_entry.id   AF-A0A0K0GJW9-F1
#
_cell.length_a   1.000
_cell.length_b   1.000
_cell.length_c   1.000
_cell.angle_alpha   90.00
_cell.angle_beta   90.00
_cell.angle_gamma   90.00
#
_symmetry.space_group_name_H-M   'P 1'
#
loop_
_entity.id
_entity.type
_entity.pdbx_description
1 polymer ?
#
loop_
_entity_poly.entity_id
_entity_poly.type
_entity_poly.pdbx_seq_one_letter_code
_entity_poly.pdbx_strand_id
1 'polypeptide(L)'
;MCAWWQPLQHGFWIPMTTAIVLKPDFGGTFSFGALRVAGTFVGLLLATLLAHLAMDGASIRLVLLTLFCLGFRLLTQVNYGIGVAFLTGMLVLLLSFEGVSPGAAVGARLQATVAGSALALIAYALWPTRERRQIRTSLAHLLSAYRDYLRRLLLGQMDNLGDTRAAARVARTNAQASIERLRGEPRSRRNLQELKLAESLLANGNRLIRATLLLEAVLSDGHPLPTLEALPAFAQQADQTLSELIDCLRNGGIAAAATLRNAERQLSDALAALPDSSPTTAALAETIDRVTDSIGTLTHLLRPALPCPTGLGRGASPA
;
A
#
# COMPACT_ATOMS: atom_id res chain seq x y z
N MET A 1 26.44 4.50 -39.96
CA MET A 1 25.08 4.24 -39.42
C MET A 1 24.77 5.12 -38.19
N CYS A 2 25.12 6.41 -38.24
CA CYS A 2 24.90 7.37 -37.14
C CYS A 2 24.40 8.70 -37.71
N ALA A 3 23.28 8.69 -38.42
CA ALA A 3 22.73 9.87 -39.12
C ALA A 3 21.24 10.14 -38.82
N TRP A 4 20.65 9.48 -37.81
CA TRP A 4 19.26 9.72 -37.37
C TRP A 4 19.16 10.61 -36.12
N TRP A 5 20.26 11.28 -35.74
CA TRP A 5 20.39 12.09 -34.52
C TRP A 5 20.77 13.55 -34.83
N GLN A 6 20.06 14.21 -35.75
CA GLN A 6 20.10 15.67 -35.89
C GLN A 6 18.66 16.20 -36.03
N PRO A 7 18.31 17.37 -35.46
CA PRO A 7 18.48 17.82 -34.09
C PRO A 7 17.06 18.02 -33.52
N LEU A 8 16.56 17.10 -32.68
CA LEU A 8 15.46 17.50 -31.80
C LEU A 8 16.10 18.48 -30.82
N GLN A 9 16.06 19.79 -31.13
CA GLN A 9 16.64 20.85 -30.29
C GLN A 9 16.12 20.82 -28.84
N HIS A 10 15.10 19.98 -28.57
CA HIS A 10 14.48 19.74 -27.29
C HIS A 10 14.29 18.23 -26.95
N GLY A 11 15.03 17.31 -27.58
CA GLY A 11 14.88 15.87 -27.35
C GLY A 11 15.31 15.39 -25.96
N PHE A 12 16.29 16.06 -25.35
CA PHE A 12 16.78 15.77 -23.99
C PHE A 12 15.70 15.94 -22.90
N TRP A 13 14.67 16.75 -23.18
CA TRP A 13 13.60 16.99 -22.21
C TRP A 13 12.76 15.74 -21.94
N ILE A 14 12.65 14.82 -22.90
CA ILE A 14 11.86 13.59 -22.75
C ILE A 14 12.49 12.63 -21.71
N PRO A 15 13.77 12.23 -21.81
CA PRO A 15 14.38 11.39 -20.77
C PRO A 15 14.47 12.10 -19.42
N MET A 16 14.70 13.41 -19.40
CA MET A 16 14.69 14.20 -18.16
C MET A 16 13.29 14.21 -17.51
N THR A 17 12.22 14.41 -18.28
CA THR A 17 10.85 14.39 -17.74
C THR A 17 10.47 13.01 -17.24
N THR A 18 10.81 11.95 -17.99
CA THR A 18 10.59 10.57 -17.60
C THR A 18 11.30 10.23 -16.28
N ALA A 19 12.57 10.59 -16.13
CA ALA A 19 13.33 10.32 -14.89
C ALA A 19 12.75 11.03 -13.66
N ILE A 20 12.23 12.25 -13.83
CA ILE A 20 11.63 13.04 -12.75
C ILE A 20 10.22 12.54 -12.39
N VAL A 21 9.43 12.06 -13.37
CA VAL A 21 8.06 11.59 -13.15
C VAL A 21 8.03 10.16 -12.60
N LEU A 22 9.05 9.35 -12.89
CA LEU A 22 9.13 7.98 -12.43
C LEU A 22 9.24 7.92 -10.91
N LYS A 23 8.19 7.38 -10.26
CA LYS A 23 8.13 7.15 -8.82
C LYS A 23 8.05 5.64 -8.55
N PRO A 24 8.54 5.12 -7.40
CA PRO A 24 8.45 3.70 -7.08
C PRO A 24 7.03 3.13 -7.12
N ASP A 25 6.00 3.95 -6.92
CA ASP A 25 4.59 3.56 -6.94
C ASP A 25 3.83 4.08 -8.18
N PHE A 26 2.87 3.29 -8.70
CA PHE A 26 2.06 3.65 -9.87
C PHE A 26 1.22 4.91 -9.62
N GLY A 27 0.55 4.96 -8.47
CA GLY A 27 -0.29 6.09 -8.07
C GLY A 27 0.53 7.38 -8.01
N GLY A 28 1.76 7.28 -7.52
CA GLY A 28 2.77 8.32 -7.53
C GLY A 28 3.17 8.73 -8.94
N THR A 29 3.57 7.80 -9.81
CA THR A 29 3.96 8.11 -11.20
C THR A 29 2.82 8.74 -12.00
N PHE A 30 1.58 8.23 -11.85
CA PHE A 30 0.40 8.80 -12.48
C PHE A 30 0.04 10.17 -11.92
N SER A 31 -0.01 10.32 -10.59
CA SER A 31 -0.34 11.59 -9.95
C SER A 31 0.71 12.65 -10.26
N PHE A 32 2.00 12.31 -10.20
CA PHE A 32 3.11 13.21 -10.55
C PHE A 32 3.09 13.55 -12.05
N GLY A 33 2.87 12.59 -12.93
CA GLY A 33 2.75 12.81 -14.36
C GLY A 33 1.58 13.72 -14.71
N ALA A 34 0.42 13.50 -14.10
CA ALA A 34 -0.78 14.32 -14.25
C ALA A 34 -0.60 15.73 -13.68
N LEU A 35 -0.01 15.85 -12.48
CA LEU A 35 0.33 17.15 -11.88
C LEU A 35 1.31 17.92 -12.76
N ARG A 36 2.26 17.23 -13.38
CA ARG A 36 3.24 17.85 -14.26
C ARG A 36 2.58 18.37 -15.53
N VAL A 37 1.71 17.58 -16.15
CA VAL A 37 0.94 18.02 -17.34
C VAL A 37 0.04 19.20 -16.98
N ALA A 38 -0.76 19.08 -15.92
CA ALA A 38 -1.68 20.14 -15.48
C ALA A 38 -0.92 21.41 -15.07
N GLY A 39 0.17 21.28 -14.31
CA GLY A 39 1.03 22.38 -13.91
C GLY A 39 1.67 23.07 -15.10
N THR A 40 2.15 22.33 -16.10
CA THR A 40 2.68 22.91 -17.35
C THR A 40 1.60 23.66 -18.12
N PHE A 41 0.37 23.16 -18.21
CA PHE A 41 -0.75 23.88 -18.83
C PHE A 41 -1.10 25.18 -18.09
N VAL A 42 -1.26 25.12 -16.77
CA VAL A 42 -1.61 26.28 -15.94
C VAL A 42 -0.47 27.31 -15.96
N GLY A 43 0.77 26.88 -15.79
CA GLY A 43 1.95 27.73 -15.82
C GLY A 43 2.13 28.40 -17.17
N LEU A 44 1.82 27.69 -18.26
CA LEU A 44 1.81 28.25 -19.60
C LEU A 44 0.72 29.32 -19.76
N LEU A 45 -0.52 29.01 -19.40
CA LEU A 45 -1.64 29.93 -19.52
C LEU A 45 -1.38 31.20 -18.71
N LEU A 46 -0.91 31.05 -17.47
CA LEU A 46 -0.53 32.18 -16.61
C LEU A 46 0.59 33.00 -17.25
N ALA A 47 1.66 32.36 -17.74
CA ALA A 47 2.80 33.08 -18.30
C ALA A 47 2.44 33.80 -19.61
N THR A 48 1.63 33.20 -20.47
CA THR A 48 1.14 33.82 -21.71
C THR A 48 0.20 34.99 -21.40
N LEU A 49 -0.73 34.82 -20.46
CA LEU A 49 -1.64 35.89 -20.04
C LEU A 49 -0.86 37.06 -19.43
N LEU A 50 0.05 36.77 -18.50
CA LEU A 50 0.88 37.79 -17.86
C LEU A 50 1.85 38.45 -18.85
N ALA A 51 2.39 37.73 -19.83
CA ALA A 51 3.22 38.32 -20.88
C ALA A 51 2.42 39.24 -21.81
N HIS A 52 1.15 38.93 -22.08
CA HIS A 52 0.26 39.81 -22.83
C HIS A 52 -0.19 41.05 -22.04
N LEU A 53 -0.45 40.91 -20.74
CA LEU A 53 -0.81 42.05 -19.88
C LEU A 53 0.39 42.92 -19.50
N ALA A 54 1.59 42.34 -19.37
CA ALA A 54 2.83 43.05 -19.08
C ALA A 54 3.44 43.65 -20.37
N MET A 55 2.70 44.57 -20.98
CA MET A 55 3.23 45.39 -22.06
C MET A 55 4.34 46.33 -21.54
N ASP A 56 5.49 46.27 -22.23
CA ASP A 56 6.56 47.27 -22.37
C ASP A 56 7.50 47.68 -21.21
N GLY A 57 7.56 46.93 -20.09
CA GLY A 57 8.52 47.20 -19.00
C GLY A 57 9.51 46.06 -18.68
N ALA A 58 10.82 46.27 -18.89
CA ALA A 58 11.86 45.29 -18.48
C ALA A 58 11.89 45.04 -16.95
N SER A 59 11.56 46.07 -16.16
CA SER A 59 11.43 46.00 -14.71
C SER A 59 10.28 45.10 -14.25
N ILE A 60 9.12 45.16 -14.93
CA ILE A 60 7.94 44.34 -14.62
C ILE A 60 8.26 42.86 -14.87
N ARG A 61 8.97 42.54 -15.96
CA ARG A 61 9.38 41.16 -16.26
C ARG A 61 10.34 40.59 -15.21
N LEU A 62 11.27 41.39 -14.68
CA LEU A 62 12.19 40.99 -13.61
C LEU A 62 11.48 40.75 -12.27
N VAL A 63 10.52 41.61 -11.90
CA VAL A 63 9.69 41.42 -10.72
C VAL A 63 8.87 40.14 -10.84
N LEU A 64 8.29 39.90 -12.01
CA LEU A 64 7.50 38.71 -12.27
C LEU A 64 8.37 37.44 -12.23
N LEU A 65 9.57 37.46 -12.81
CA LEU A 65 10.53 36.35 -12.72
C LEU A 65 10.89 36.04 -11.26
N THR A 66 11.13 37.07 -10.45
CA THR A 66 11.43 36.93 -9.02
C THR A 66 10.26 36.31 -8.27
N LEU A 67 9.02 36.74 -8.56
CA LEU A 67 7.81 36.15 -7.99
C LEU A 67 7.66 34.69 -8.38
N PHE A 68 7.96 34.32 -9.63
CA PHE A 68 7.92 32.95 -10.09
C PHE A 68 9.00 32.06 -9.43
N CYS A 69 10.21 32.59 -9.22
CA CYS A 69 11.28 31.93 -8.46
C CYS A 69 10.89 31.70 -7.00
N LEU A 70 10.33 32.71 -6.35
CA LEU A 70 9.89 32.62 -4.96
C LEU A 70 8.73 31.62 -4.84
N GLY A 71 7.75 31.71 -5.73
CA GLY A 71 6.62 30.79 -5.83
C GLY A 71 7.07 29.35 -6.02
N PHE A 72 8.00 29.09 -6.93
CA PHE A 72 8.59 27.75 -7.10
C PHE A 72 9.23 27.24 -5.81
N ARG A 73 10.05 28.06 -5.14
CA ARG A 73 10.76 27.66 -3.92
C ARG A 73 9.82 27.33 -2.76
N LEU A 74 8.81 28.17 -2.52
CA LEU A 74 7.88 27.98 -1.41
C LEU A 74 6.83 26.90 -1.70
N LEU A 75 6.29 26.87 -2.91
CA LEU A 75 5.11 26.04 -3.21
C LEU A 75 5.47 24.62 -3.63
N THR A 76 6.70 24.34 -4.08
CA THR A 76 7.15 22.97 -4.39
C THR A 76 7.15 22.07 -3.15
N GLN A 77 7.40 22.63 -1.97
CA GLN A 77 7.38 21.89 -0.69
C GLN A 77 5.95 21.58 -0.22
N VAL A 78 4.97 22.38 -0.62
CA VAL A 78 3.56 22.26 -0.18
C VAL A 78 2.72 21.47 -1.19
N ASN A 79 2.87 21.78 -2.49
CA ASN A 79 2.17 21.09 -3.57
C ASN A 79 3.06 21.10 -4.84
N TYR A 80 3.57 19.92 -5.18
CA TYR A 80 4.45 19.73 -6.33
C TYR A 80 3.85 20.27 -7.64
N GLY A 81 2.53 20.17 -7.83
CA GLY A 81 1.83 20.62 -9.04
C GLY A 81 1.88 22.12 -9.23
N ILE A 82 1.63 22.83 -8.14
CA ILE A 82 1.73 24.29 -8.11
C ILE A 82 3.19 24.69 -8.33
N GLY A 83 4.14 24.01 -7.69
CA GLY A 83 5.57 24.17 -7.94
C GLY A 83 5.93 24.05 -9.43
N VAL A 84 5.49 23.00 -10.11
CA VAL A 84 5.73 22.80 -11.55
C VAL A 84 5.11 23.91 -12.41
N ALA A 85 3.94 24.44 -12.03
CA ALA A 85 3.33 25.56 -12.73
C ALA A 85 4.20 26.82 -12.64
N PHE A 86 4.72 27.13 -11.44
CA PHE A 86 5.64 28.24 -11.24
C PHE A 86 6.98 28.05 -11.96
N LEU A 87 7.52 26.83 -11.96
CA LEU A 87 8.73 26.49 -12.72
C LEU A 87 8.52 26.70 -14.23
N THR A 88 7.38 26.24 -14.76
CA THR A 88 7.05 26.38 -16.19
C THR A 88 6.90 27.86 -16.56
N GLY A 89 6.20 28.64 -15.74
CA GLY A 89 6.01 30.07 -15.97
C GLY A 89 7.32 30.86 -15.91
N MET A 90 8.20 30.54 -14.96
CA MET A 90 9.57 31.08 -14.91
C MET A 90 10.32 30.85 -16.22
N LEU A 91 10.25 29.62 -16.73
CA LEU A 91 10.95 29.23 -17.95
C LEU A 91 10.43 29.93 -19.20
N VAL A 92 9.11 30.15 -19.28
CA VAL A 92 8.49 30.94 -20.36
C VAL A 92 8.94 32.39 -20.30
N LEU A 93 8.99 33.00 -19.11
CA LEU A 93 9.49 34.36 -18.95
C LEU A 93 10.95 34.49 -19.35
N LEU A 94 11.78 33.51 -18.98
CA LEU A 94 13.20 33.47 -19.34
C LEU A 94 13.40 33.40 -20.87
N LEU A 95 12.61 32.56 -21.55
CA LEU A 95 12.65 32.46 -23.02
C LEU A 95 12.14 33.74 -23.72
N SER A 96 11.20 34.46 -23.10
CA SER A 96 10.73 35.75 -23.60
C SER A 96 11.82 36.83 -23.58
N PHE A 97 12.73 36.78 -22.59
CA PHE A 97 13.91 37.65 -22.56
C PHE A 97 14.93 37.35 -23.66
N GLU A 98 14.99 36.09 -24.12
CA GLU A 98 15.96 35.63 -25.11
C GLU A 98 15.48 35.85 -26.57
N GLY A 99 14.27 36.40 -26.76
CA GLY A 99 13.73 36.76 -28.09
C GLY A 99 13.25 35.57 -28.93
N VAL A 100 13.21 34.36 -28.36
CA VAL A 100 12.73 33.15 -29.03
C VAL A 100 11.20 33.17 -29.08
N SER A 101 10.60 32.86 -30.25
CA SER A 101 9.15 32.84 -30.41
C SER A 101 8.50 31.94 -29.33
N PRO A 102 7.69 32.49 -28.41
CA PRO A 102 7.20 31.74 -27.26
C PRO A 102 6.41 30.50 -27.67
N GLY A 103 5.66 30.55 -28.77
CA GLY A 103 4.78 29.46 -29.21
C GLY A 103 5.50 28.14 -29.54
N ALA A 104 6.66 28.18 -30.20
CA ALA A 104 7.35 26.97 -30.65
C ALA A 104 8.02 26.21 -29.48
N ALA A 105 8.68 26.93 -28.57
CA ALA A 105 9.30 26.35 -27.38
C ALA A 105 8.26 25.82 -26.37
N VAL A 106 7.11 26.50 -26.30
CA VAL A 106 5.95 26.09 -25.49
C VAL A 106 5.34 24.79 -26.00
N GLY A 107 5.07 24.69 -27.31
CA GLY A 107 4.50 23.49 -27.91
C GLY A 107 5.41 22.27 -27.73
N ALA A 108 6.73 22.46 -27.91
CA ALA A 108 7.73 21.43 -27.69
C ALA A 108 7.76 20.94 -26.23
N ARG A 109 7.63 21.84 -25.24
CA ARG A 109 7.57 21.47 -23.82
C ARG A 109 6.32 20.70 -23.46
N LEU A 110 5.18 21.09 -24.00
CA LEU A 110 3.93 20.39 -23.76
C LEU A 110 4.00 18.97 -24.33
N GLN A 111 4.46 18.84 -25.58
CA GLN A 111 4.66 17.54 -26.23
C GLN A 111 5.67 16.68 -25.48
N ALA A 112 6.81 17.22 -25.05
CA ALA A 112 7.82 16.48 -24.31
C ALA A 112 7.35 16.04 -22.91
N THR A 113 6.51 16.84 -22.25
CA THR A 113 5.94 16.50 -20.93
C THR A 113 4.86 15.43 -21.06
N VAL A 114 3.97 15.57 -22.05
CA VAL A 114 2.92 14.57 -22.33
C VAL A 114 3.55 13.26 -22.78
N ALA A 115 4.50 13.29 -23.72
CA ALA A 115 5.19 12.10 -24.20
C ALA A 115 6.02 11.44 -23.10
N GLY A 116 6.75 12.22 -22.29
CA GLY A 116 7.54 11.69 -21.18
C GLY A 116 6.70 11.05 -20.06
N SER A 117 5.57 11.67 -19.71
CA SER A 117 4.60 11.10 -18.75
C SER A 117 3.92 9.85 -19.32
N ALA A 118 3.52 9.86 -20.60
CA ALA A 118 2.94 8.70 -21.26
C ALA A 118 3.92 7.53 -21.33
N LEU A 119 5.19 7.79 -21.67
CA LEU A 119 6.24 6.78 -21.74
C LEU A 119 6.57 6.21 -20.35
N ALA A 120 6.57 7.03 -19.30
CA ALA A 120 6.71 6.58 -17.91
C ALA A 120 5.55 5.66 -17.49
N LEU A 121 4.31 6.00 -17.87
CA LEU A 121 3.13 5.17 -17.60
C LEU A 121 3.17 3.85 -18.36
N ILE A 122 3.59 3.85 -19.63
CA ILE A 122 3.74 2.64 -20.45
C ILE A 122 4.85 1.74 -19.87
N ALA A 123 6.00 2.31 -19.53
CA ALA A 123 7.12 1.57 -18.94
C ALA A 123 6.73 0.91 -17.62
N TYR A 124 5.97 1.60 -16.76
CA TYR A 124 5.46 1.03 -15.51
C TYR A 124 4.39 -0.04 -15.76
N ALA A 125 3.46 0.20 -16.71
CA ALA A 125 2.44 -0.78 -17.08
C ALA A 125 3.03 -2.08 -17.64
N LEU A 126 4.20 -2.01 -18.30
CA LEU A 126 4.96 -3.16 -18.78
C LEU A 126 5.68 -3.93 -17.67
N TRP A 127 5.84 -3.36 -16.47
CA TRP A 127 6.54 -3.97 -15.33
C TRP A 127 5.66 -4.25 -14.08
N PRO A 128 4.49 -4.94 -14.22
CA PRO A 128 3.46 -5.00 -13.17
C PRO A 128 3.71 -6.05 -12.05
N THR A 129 4.94 -6.55 -11.86
CA THR A 129 5.16 -7.82 -11.13
C THR A 129 5.56 -7.73 -9.65
N ARG A 130 5.79 -6.54 -9.06
CA ARG A 130 6.37 -6.45 -7.70
C ARG A 130 5.39 -6.17 -6.56
N GLU A 131 4.35 -5.35 -6.74
CA GLU A 131 3.53 -4.89 -5.60
C GLU A 131 2.64 -6.00 -5.00
N ARG A 132 2.15 -6.96 -5.80
CA ARG A 132 1.34 -8.08 -5.31
C ARG A 132 2.08 -8.94 -4.28
N ARG A 133 3.34 -9.27 -4.58
CA ARG A 133 4.18 -10.07 -3.66
C ARG A 133 4.48 -9.28 -2.40
N GLN A 134 4.64 -7.96 -2.52
CA GLN A 134 4.86 -7.06 -1.39
C GLN A 134 3.68 -7.10 -0.41
N ILE A 135 2.44 -7.01 -0.89
CA ILE A 135 1.24 -6.97 -0.02
C ILE A 135 1.04 -8.28 0.72
N ARG A 136 1.14 -9.41 0.02
CA ARG A 136 1.04 -10.73 0.66
C ARG A 136 2.14 -10.95 1.70
N THR A 137 3.35 -10.47 1.42
CA THR A 137 4.48 -10.51 2.37
C THR A 137 4.19 -9.63 3.59
N SER A 138 3.71 -8.40 3.41
CA SER A 138 3.34 -7.51 4.53
C SER A 138 2.21 -8.09 5.39
N LEU A 139 1.21 -8.73 4.79
CA LEU A 139 0.14 -9.42 5.51
C LEU A 139 0.67 -10.66 6.25
N ALA A 140 1.57 -11.43 5.64
CA ALA A 140 2.24 -12.55 6.31
C ALA A 140 3.04 -12.07 7.54
N HIS A 141 3.74 -10.95 7.43
CA HIS A 141 4.44 -10.34 8.57
C HIS A 141 3.47 -9.87 9.66
N LEU A 142 2.34 -9.26 9.28
CA LEU A 142 1.28 -8.89 10.22
C LEU A 142 0.77 -10.11 11.01
N LEU A 143 0.37 -11.17 10.30
CA LEU A 143 -0.11 -12.40 10.94
C LEU A 143 0.98 -13.04 11.80
N SER A 144 2.25 -12.99 11.39
CA SER A 144 3.36 -13.52 12.20
C SER A 144 3.55 -12.77 13.52
N ALA A 145 3.39 -11.44 13.51
CA ALA A 145 3.49 -10.64 14.72
C ALA A 145 2.29 -10.89 15.66
N TYR A 146 1.09 -11.07 15.10
CA TYR A 146 -0.10 -11.44 15.88
C TYR A 146 -0.02 -12.85 16.46
N ARG A 147 0.56 -13.79 15.71
CA ARG A 147 0.83 -15.16 16.18
C ARG A 147 1.79 -15.16 17.37
N ASP A 148 2.94 -14.48 17.27
CA ASP A 148 3.91 -14.41 18.37
C ASP A 148 3.29 -13.75 19.61
N TYR A 149 2.54 -12.66 19.41
CA TYR A 149 1.82 -11.99 20.49
C TYR A 149 0.80 -12.90 21.19
N LEU A 150 -0.08 -13.55 20.42
CA LEU A 150 -1.08 -14.49 20.94
C LEU A 150 -0.42 -15.65 21.70
N ARG A 151 0.65 -16.24 21.13
CA ARG A 151 1.36 -17.36 21.74
C ARG A 151 1.92 -16.98 23.11
N ARG A 152 2.64 -15.86 23.22
CA ARG A 152 3.22 -15.41 24.50
C ARG A 152 2.14 -15.10 25.53
N LEU A 153 1.06 -14.46 25.09
CA LEU A 153 -0.09 -14.15 25.93
C LEU A 153 -0.72 -15.42 26.52
N LEU A 154 -1.02 -16.43 25.68
CA LEU A 154 -1.63 -17.70 26.13
C LEU A 154 -0.70 -18.57 26.98
N LEU A 155 0.62 -18.42 26.82
CA LEU A 155 1.62 -19.09 27.66
C LEU A 155 1.91 -18.34 28.96
N GLY A 156 1.22 -17.22 29.23
CA GLY A 156 1.44 -16.39 30.42
C GLY A 156 2.81 -15.69 30.45
N GLN A 157 3.50 -15.60 29.32
CA GLN A 157 4.82 -14.99 29.19
C GLN A 157 4.68 -13.46 29.08
N MET A 158 4.44 -12.81 30.21
CA MET A 158 4.22 -11.36 30.28
C MET A 158 5.52 -10.56 30.07
N ASP A 159 6.67 -11.19 30.28
CA ASP A 159 7.98 -10.60 30.03
C ASP A 159 8.15 -10.29 28.53
N ASN A 160 8.46 -9.04 28.21
CA ASN A 160 8.61 -8.53 26.84
C ASN A 160 7.33 -8.55 25.97
N LEU A 161 6.14 -8.70 26.58
CA LEU A 161 4.87 -8.61 25.84
C LEU A 161 4.70 -7.23 25.18
N GLY A 162 5.22 -6.18 25.82
CA GLY A 162 5.26 -4.82 25.26
C GLY A 162 5.99 -4.72 23.91
N ASP A 163 7.10 -5.43 23.74
CA ASP A 163 7.90 -5.43 22.51
C ASP A 163 7.16 -6.16 21.38
N THR A 164 6.55 -7.31 21.67
CA THR A 164 5.74 -8.03 20.69
C THR A 164 4.51 -7.23 20.26
N ARG A 165 3.89 -6.50 21.20
CA ARG A 165 2.81 -5.54 20.89
C ARG A 165 3.30 -4.39 20.02
N ALA A 166 4.49 -3.85 20.28
CA ALA A 166 5.09 -2.81 19.43
C ALA A 166 5.39 -3.34 18.02
N ALA A 167 5.96 -4.54 17.90
CA ALA A 167 6.19 -5.20 16.62
C ALA A 167 4.88 -5.43 15.84
N ALA A 168 3.83 -5.86 16.52
CA ALA A 168 2.49 -6.02 15.94
C ALA A 168 1.89 -4.70 15.42
N ARG A 169 2.10 -3.58 16.14
CA ARG A 169 1.71 -2.24 15.68
C ARG A 169 2.47 -1.82 14.42
N VAL A 170 3.79 -2.01 14.40
CA VAL A 170 4.63 -1.69 13.23
C VAL A 170 4.22 -2.53 12.01
N ALA A 171 4.03 -3.84 12.19
CA ALA A 171 3.60 -4.73 11.11
C ALA A 171 2.22 -4.32 10.55
N ARG A 172 1.30 -3.88 11.43
CA ARG A 172 -0.01 -3.38 11.02
C ARG A 172 0.10 -2.10 10.18
N THR A 173 0.88 -1.11 10.63
CA THR A 173 1.12 0.12 9.86
C THR A 173 1.72 -0.17 8.49
N ASN A 174 2.69 -1.10 8.42
CA ASN A 174 3.31 -1.51 7.16
C ASN A 174 2.31 -2.22 6.22
N ALA A 175 1.44 -3.08 6.75
CA ALA A 175 0.37 -3.72 5.99
C ALA A 175 -0.65 -2.69 5.47
N GLN A 176 -1.05 -1.73 6.31
CA GLN A 176 -1.96 -0.64 5.92
C GLN A 176 -1.37 0.22 4.79
N ALA A 177 -0.11 0.65 4.92
CA ALA A 177 0.57 1.41 3.88
C ALA A 177 0.65 0.62 2.56
N SER A 178 0.82 -0.70 2.62
CA SER A 178 0.84 -1.56 1.43
C SER A 178 -0.54 -1.69 0.78
N ILE A 179 -1.62 -1.74 1.57
CA ILE A 179 -3.01 -1.70 1.07
C ILE A 179 -3.31 -0.35 0.42
N GLU A 180 -2.87 0.76 1.01
CA GLU A 180 -3.04 2.10 0.44
C GLU A 180 -2.33 2.25 -0.91
N ARG A 181 -1.11 1.70 -1.06
CA ARG A 181 -0.43 1.63 -2.35
C ARG A 181 -1.23 0.84 -3.38
N LEU A 182 -1.82 -0.30 -3.00
CA LEU A 182 -2.68 -1.09 -3.88
C LEU A 182 -3.95 -0.34 -4.30
N ARG A 183 -4.53 0.49 -3.42
CA ARG A 183 -5.70 1.33 -3.78
C ARG A 183 -5.37 2.35 -4.87
N GLY A 184 -4.11 2.77 -4.96
CA GLY A 184 -3.60 3.68 -6.00
C GLY A 184 -3.25 3.00 -7.32
N GLU A 185 -3.25 1.67 -7.39
CA GLU A 185 -2.98 0.93 -8.63
C GLU A 185 -4.15 1.01 -9.64
N PRO A 186 -3.91 0.76 -10.94
CA PRO A 186 -4.98 0.74 -11.93
C PRO A 186 -6.06 -0.28 -11.56
N ARG A 187 -7.33 0.08 -11.81
CA ARG A 187 -8.51 -0.75 -11.53
C ARG A 187 -8.61 -1.94 -12.49
N SER A 188 -7.77 -2.95 -12.27
CA SER A 188 -7.92 -4.28 -12.85
C SER A 188 -8.81 -5.16 -11.96
N ARG A 189 -9.64 -6.04 -12.55
CA ARG A 189 -10.44 -7.03 -11.79
C ARG A 189 -9.58 -7.79 -10.77
N ARG A 190 -8.35 -8.13 -11.16
CA ARG A 190 -7.39 -8.86 -10.33
C ARG A 190 -6.79 -8.02 -9.18
N ASN A 191 -6.70 -6.70 -9.34
CA ASN A 191 -6.26 -5.78 -8.27
C ASN A 191 -7.38 -5.55 -7.25
N LEU A 192 -8.62 -5.42 -7.73
CA LEU A 192 -9.79 -5.27 -6.86
C LEU A 192 -10.00 -6.51 -5.97
N GLN A 193 -9.78 -7.72 -6.53
CA GLN A 193 -9.85 -8.96 -5.75
C GLN A 193 -8.77 -9.04 -4.67
N GLU A 194 -7.51 -8.76 -5.02
CA GLU A 194 -6.41 -8.73 -4.03
C GLU A 194 -6.63 -7.64 -2.98
N LEU A 195 -7.15 -6.48 -3.36
CA LEU A 195 -7.46 -5.38 -2.44
C LEU A 195 -8.54 -5.80 -1.44
N LYS A 196 -9.65 -6.38 -1.94
CA LYS A 196 -10.74 -6.89 -1.10
C LYS A 196 -10.23 -7.97 -0.14
N LEU A 197 -9.39 -8.89 -0.63
CA LEU A 197 -8.77 -9.92 0.18
C LEU A 197 -7.87 -9.30 1.25
N ALA A 198 -6.98 -8.38 0.90
CA ALA A 198 -6.08 -7.72 1.84
C ALA A 198 -6.83 -6.91 2.92
N GLU A 199 -7.86 -6.17 2.53
CA GLU A 199 -8.73 -5.44 3.46
C GLU A 199 -9.48 -6.38 4.41
N SER A 200 -9.99 -7.50 3.89
CA SER A 200 -10.67 -8.51 4.70
C SER A 200 -9.72 -9.22 5.67
N LEU A 201 -8.48 -9.54 5.26
CA LEU A 201 -7.46 -10.11 6.14
C LEU A 201 -7.05 -9.11 7.24
N LEU A 202 -6.84 -7.84 6.89
CA LEU A 202 -6.52 -6.80 7.85
C LEU A 202 -7.67 -6.59 8.86
N ALA A 203 -8.92 -6.55 8.38
CA ALA A 203 -10.09 -6.39 9.24
C ALA A 203 -10.24 -7.55 10.23
N ASN A 204 -10.04 -8.79 9.79
CA ASN A 204 -10.09 -9.97 10.65
C ASN A 204 -8.88 -10.03 11.60
N GLY A 205 -7.67 -9.72 11.14
CA GLY A 205 -6.51 -9.57 12.01
C GLY A 205 -6.73 -8.53 13.12
N ASN A 206 -7.40 -7.40 12.78
CA ASN A 206 -7.77 -6.40 13.77
C ASN A 206 -8.79 -6.88 14.81
N ARG A 207 -9.62 -7.89 14.49
CA ARG A 207 -10.52 -8.52 15.48
C ARG A 207 -9.72 -9.41 16.44
N LEU A 208 -8.82 -10.21 15.88
CA LEU A 208 -7.91 -11.08 16.66
C LEU A 208 -7.08 -10.26 17.66
N ILE A 209 -6.40 -9.19 17.20
CA ILE A 209 -5.55 -8.39 18.09
C ILE A 209 -6.36 -7.70 19.20
N ARG A 210 -7.59 -7.23 18.92
CA ARG A 210 -8.44 -6.61 19.95
C ARG A 210 -8.83 -7.60 21.03
N ALA A 211 -9.21 -8.82 20.67
CA ALA A 211 -9.52 -9.86 21.64
C ALA A 211 -8.31 -10.15 22.55
N THR A 212 -7.12 -10.31 21.96
CA THR A 212 -5.89 -10.52 22.74
C THR A 212 -5.50 -9.32 23.61
N LEU A 213 -5.79 -8.09 23.20
CA LEU A 213 -5.54 -6.89 24.02
C LEU A 213 -6.49 -6.81 25.23
N LEU A 214 -7.74 -7.26 25.08
CA LEU A 214 -8.68 -7.33 26.20
C LEU A 214 -8.21 -8.34 27.26
N LEU A 215 -7.73 -9.51 26.83
CA LEU A 215 -7.12 -10.48 27.73
C LEU A 215 -5.82 -9.94 28.37
N GLU A 216 -4.93 -9.31 27.60
CA GLU A 216 -3.72 -8.65 28.15
C GLU A 216 -4.08 -7.68 29.28
N ALA A 217 -5.12 -6.86 29.11
CA ALA A 217 -5.54 -5.90 30.12
C ALA A 217 -5.94 -6.59 31.44
N VAL A 218 -6.76 -7.64 31.36
CA VAL A 218 -7.18 -8.40 32.56
C VAL A 218 -6.01 -9.11 33.24
N LEU A 219 -5.07 -9.66 32.46
CA LEU A 219 -3.86 -10.28 33.02
C LEU A 219 -2.94 -9.23 33.67
N SER A 220 -2.85 -8.03 33.08
CA SER A 220 -2.03 -6.92 33.59
C SER A 220 -2.58 -6.34 34.91
N ASP A 221 -3.90 -6.43 35.13
CA ASP A 221 -4.56 -6.03 36.39
C ASP A 221 -4.32 -7.03 37.54
N GLY A 222 -3.45 -8.03 37.35
CA GLY A 222 -3.05 -8.97 38.39
C GLY A 222 -3.94 -10.20 38.51
N HIS A 223 -4.74 -10.49 37.49
CA HIS A 223 -5.56 -11.71 37.44
C HIS A 223 -4.91 -12.77 36.54
N PRO A 224 -4.08 -13.69 37.07
CA PRO A 224 -3.33 -14.65 36.27
C PRO A 224 -4.24 -15.63 35.53
N LEU A 225 -3.69 -16.24 34.47
CA LEU A 225 -4.38 -17.30 33.73
C LEU A 225 -4.69 -18.50 34.63
N PRO A 226 -5.86 -19.13 34.49
CA PRO A 226 -6.17 -20.37 35.18
C PRO A 226 -5.27 -21.50 34.67
N THR A 227 -4.84 -22.38 35.58
CA THR A 227 -4.05 -23.56 35.25
C THR A 227 -4.94 -24.63 34.62
N LEU A 228 -4.95 -24.68 33.29
CA LEU A 228 -5.76 -25.63 32.50
C LEU A 228 -4.86 -26.42 31.55
N GLU A 229 -4.95 -27.76 31.56
CA GLU A 229 -4.19 -28.62 30.62
C GLU A 229 -4.59 -28.39 29.15
N ALA A 230 -5.83 -27.98 28.91
CA ALA A 230 -6.33 -27.68 27.56
C ALA A 230 -5.76 -26.38 26.97
N LEU A 231 -5.26 -25.45 27.80
CA LEU A 231 -4.80 -24.14 27.36
C LEU A 231 -3.51 -24.21 26.50
N PRO A 232 -2.45 -24.92 26.91
CA PRO A 232 -1.27 -25.15 26.06
C PRO A 232 -1.60 -25.85 24.74
N ALA A 233 -2.50 -26.83 24.76
CA ALA A 233 -2.93 -27.57 23.57
C ALA A 233 -3.62 -26.63 22.56
N PHE A 234 -4.54 -25.78 23.03
CA PHE A 234 -5.16 -24.74 22.21
C PHE A 234 -4.13 -23.76 21.64
N ALA A 235 -3.21 -23.26 22.48
CA ALA A 235 -2.17 -22.33 22.06
C ALA A 235 -1.28 -22.92 20.95
N GLN A 236 -0.89 -24.18 21.07
CA GLN A 236 -0.10 -24.89 20.05
C GLN A 236 -0.88 -25.06 18.74
N GLN A 237 -2.15 -25.44 18.80
CA GLN A 237 -2.96 -25.61 17.60
C GLN A 237 -3.25 -24.28 16.89
N ALA A 238 -3.48 -23.20 17.66
CA ALA A 238 -3.59 -21.83 17.15
C ALA A 238 -2.30 -21.38 16.46
N ASP A 239 -1.15 -21.62 17.09
CA ASP A 239 0.18 -21.31 16.56
C ASP A 239 0.45 -22.03 15.23
N GLN A 240 0.12 -23.32 15.15
CA GLN A 240 0.28 -24.13 13.95
C GLN A 240 -0.64 -23.66 12.81
N THR A 241 -1.91 -23.42 13.10
CA THR A 241 -2.88 -22.98 12.08
C THR A 241 -2.52 -21.60 11.53
N LEU A 242 -2.10 -20.66 12.39
CA LEU A 242 -1.61 -19.36 11.94
C LEU A 242 -0.33 -19.48 11.10
N SER A 243 0.56 -20.41 11.43
CA SER A 243 1.77 -20.69 10.64
C SER A 243 1.42 -21.15 9.22
N GLU A 244 0.49 -22.08 9.08
CA GLU A 244 0.03 -22.57 7.78
C GLU A 244 -0.59 -21.45 6.94
N LEU A 245 -1.37 -20.55 7.55
CA LEU A 245 -1.92 -19.37 6.88
C LEU A 245 -0.82 -18.39 6.43
N ILE A 246 0.21 -18.19 7.26
CA ILE A 246 1.38 -17.34 6.93
C ILE A 246 2.15 -17.94 5.75
N ASP A 247 2.37 -19.25 5.74
CA ASP A 247 3.08 -19.94 4.65
C ASP A 247 2.26 -19.92 3.35
N CYS A 248 0.94 -20.09 3.44
CA CYS A 248 0.02 -19.93 2.32
C CYS A 248 0.10 -18.52 1.71
N LEU A 249 0.21 -17.48 2.54
CA LEU A 249 0.38 -16.10 2.08
C LEU A 249 1.73 -15.88 1.38
N ARG A 250 2.82 -16.46 1.91
CA ARG A 250 4.19 -16.26 1.40
C ARG A 250 4.47 -17.02 0.11
N ASN A 251 4.14 -18.31 0.09
CA ASN A 251 4.56 -19.23 -0.96
C ASN A 251 3.44 -19.53 -1.97
N GLY A 252 2.20 -19.15 -1.65
CA GLY A 252 1.02 -19.62 -2.37
C GLY A 252 0.69 -21.06 -2.01
N GLY A 253 -0.59 -21.40 -2.01
CA GLY A 253 -1.06 -22.73 -1.62
C GLY A 253 -2.53 -22.70 -1.21
N ILE A 254 -3.04 -23.86 -0.82
CA ILE A 254 -4.36 -23.99 -0.20
C ILE A 254 -4.12 -24.12 1.30
N ALA A 255 -4.66 -23.18 2.08
CA ALA A 255 -4.67 -23.31 3.53
C ALA A 255 -5.39 -24.62 3.90
N ALA A 256 -4.74 -25.47 4.70
CA ALA A 256 -5.35 -26.70 5.16
C ALA A 256 -6.66 -26.40 5.88
N ALA A 257 -7.62 -27.32 5.82
CA ALA A 257 -8.89 -27.21 6.54
C ALA A 257 -8.72 -27.43 8.06
N ALA A 258 -7.60 -27.00 8.64
CA ALA A 258 -7.31 -27.16 10.05
C ALA A 258 -8.33 -26.34 10.85
N THR A 259 -9.12 -27.04 11.66
CA THR A 259 -10.15 -26.42 12.51
C THR A 259 -9.68 -26.40 13.96
N LEU A 260 -9.63 -25.21 14.55
CA LEU A 260 -9.41 -25.03 16.00
C LEU A 260 -10.61 -25.46 16.86
N ARG A 261 -11.78 -25.71 16.25
CA ARG A 261 -13.06 -25.90 16.95
C ARG A 261 -13.01 -27.01 18.01
N ASN A 262 -12.22 -28.08 17.80
CA ASN A 262 -12.12 -29.16 18.78
C ASN A 262 -11.34 -28.73 20.02
N ALA A 263 -10.19 -28.07 19.88
CA ALA A 263 -9.43 -27.56 21.02
C ALA A 263 -10.14 -26.39 21.72
N GLU A 264 -10.84 -25.55 20.97
CA GLU A 264 -11.73 -24.53 21.53
C GLU A 264 -12.78 -25.16 22.43
N ARG A 265 -13.52 -26.16 21.95
CA ARG A 265 -14.55 -26.85 22.75
C ARG A 265 -13.97 -27.45 24.03
N GLN A 266 -12.85 -28.17 23.93
CA GLN A 266 -12.17 -28.75 25.10
C GLN A 266 -11.79 -27.69 26.13
N LEU A 267 -11.30 -26.54 25.67
CA LEU A 267 -10.92 -25.44 26.55
C LEU A 267 -12.14 -24.70 27.12
N SER A 268 -13.20 -24.50 26.34
CA SER A 268 -14.47 -23.94 26.82
C SER A 268 -15.14 -24.82 27.88
N ASP A 269 -15.13 -26.15 27.68
CA ASP A 269 -15.66 -27.10 28.67
C ASP A 269 -14.84 -27.07 29.96
N ALA A 270 -13.50 -26.99 29.85
CA ALA A 270 -12.61 -26.86 31.00
C ALA A 270 -12.81 -25.53 31.76
N LEU A 271 -13.07 -24.44 31.04
CA LEU A 271 -13.39 -23.13 31.63
C LEU A 271 -14.76 -23.14 32.33
N ALA A 272 -15.76 -23.79 31.75
CA ALA A 272 -17.09 -23.90 32.34
C ALA A 272 -17.13 -24.77 33.61
N ALA A 273 -16.17 -25.69 33.76
CA ALA A 273 -16.02 -26.51 34.95
C ALA A 273 -15.40 -25.77 36.16
N LEU A 274 -14.91 -24.54 35.97
CA LEU A 274 -14.32 -23.77 37.06
C LEU A 274 -15.42 -23.23 38.01
N PRO A 275 -15.22 -23.32 39.35
CA PRO A 275 -16.25 -22.99 40.33
C PRO A 275 -16.59 -21.48 40.43
N ASP A 276 -15.69 -20.59 40.01
CA ASP A 276 -15.88 -19.14 40.04
C ASP A 276 -15.73 -18.49 38.66
N SER A 277 -16.68 -17.61 38.32
CA SER A 277 -16.62 -16.76 37.13
C SER A 277 -15.67 -15.58 37.35
N SER A 278 -14.36 -15.84 37.34
CA SER A 278 -13.36 -14.78 37.44
C SER A 278 -13.37 -13.88 36.19
N PRO A 279 -12.95 -12.61 36.28
CA PRO A 279 -12.82 -11.74 35.10
C PRO A 279 -11.88 -12.36 34.04
N THR A 280 -10.86 -13.11 34.48
CA THR A 280 -9.93 -13.81 33.57
C THR A 280 -10.58 -14.97 32.84
N THR A 281 -11.45 -15.76 33.47
CA THR A 281 -12.11 -16.88 32.78
C THR A 281 -13.06 -16.36 31.70
N ALA A 282 -13.80 -15.29 31.98
CA ALA A 282 -14.65 -14.63 31.00
C ALA A 282 -13.84 -14.02 29.84
N ALA A 283 -12.78 -13.26 30.14
CA ALA A 283 -11.92 -12.65 29.12
C ALA A 283 -11.19 -13.70 28.26
N LEU A 284 -10.76 -14.81 28.88
CA LEU A 284 -10.12 -15.91 28.18
C LEU A 284 -11.12 -16.63 27.25
N ALA A 285 -12.34 -16.93 27.73
CA ALA A 285 -13.39 -17.53 26.92
C ALA A 285 -13.74 -16.68 25.70
N GLU A 286 -13.95 -15.36 25.88
CA GLU A 286 -14.17 -14.44 24.76
C GLU A 286 -12.97 -14.41 23.80
N THR A 287 -11.74 -14.42 24.34
CA THR A 287 -10.54 -14.38 23.49
C THR A 287 -10.41 -15.63 22.63
N ILE A 288 -10.65 -16.81 23.19
CA ILE A 288 -10.58 -18.10 22.48
C ILE A 288 -11.62 -18.15 21.35
N ASP A 289 -12.87 -17.76 21.64
CA ASP A 289 -13.96 -17.72 20.65
C ASP A 289 -13.60 -16.78 19.50
N ARG A 290 -13.19 -15.54 19.82
CA ARG A 290 -12.78 -14.54 18.82
C ARG A 290 -11.58 -14.98 17.99
N VAL A 291 -10.59 -15.63 18.61
CA VAL A 291 -9.40 -16.16 17.92
C VAL A 291 -9.81 -17.28 16.96
N THR A 292 -10.66 -18.20 17.41
CA THR A 292 -11.14 -19.33 16.60
C THR A 292 -11.96 -18.84 15.40
N ASP A 293 -12.89 -17.92 15.62
CA ASP A 293 -13.67 -17.29 14.56
C ASP A 293 -12.80 -16.52 13.56
N SER A 294 -11.81 -15.78 14.07
CA SER A 294 -10.89 -15.02 13.22
C SER A 294 -10.06 -15.95 12.36
N ILE A 295 -9.47 -17.02 12.93
CA ILE A 295 -8.68 -18.02 12.20
C ILE A 295 -9.56 -18.77 11.17
N GLY A 296 -10.78 -19.15 11.56
CA GLY A 296 -11.74 -19.78 10.64
C GLY A 296 -12.08 -18.88 9.46
N THR A 297 -12.31 -17.60 9.72
CA THR A 297 -12.57 -16.60 8.67
C THR A 297 -11.36 -16.39 7.76
N LEU A 298 -10.14 -16.26 8.32
CA LEU A 298 -8.90 -16.12 7.54
C LEU A 298 -8.67 -17.33 6.63
N THR A 299 -8.92 -18.54 7.14
CA THR A 299 -8.84 -19.79 6.38
C THR A 299 -9.84 -19.81 5.23
N HIS A 300 -11.09 -19.41 5.48
CA HIS A 300 -12.13 -19.29 4.45
C HIS A 300 -11.82 -18.20 3.42
N LEU A 301 -11.16 -17.10 3.79
CA LEU A 301 -10.78 -16.04 2.85
C LEU A 301 -9.63 -16.46 1.92
N LEU A 302 -8.74 -17.35 2.38
CA LEU A 302 -7.60 -17.83 1.60
C LEU A 302 -7.93 -19.06 0.74
N ARG A 303 -8.97 -19.83 1.08
CA ARG A 303 -9.43 -21.00 0.31
C ARG A 303 -9.85 -20.71 -1.16
N PRO A 304 -10.51 -19.58 -1.52
CA PRO A 304 -11.02 -19.33 -2.86
C PRO A 304 -9.98 -18.70 -3.82
N ALA A 305 -8.73 -18.48 -3.38
CA ALA A 305 -7.73 -17.76 -4.16
C ALA A 305 -7.06 -18.63 -5.25
N LEU A 306 -7.83 -19.31 -6.09
CA LEU A 306 -7.35 -19.91 -7.35
C LEU A 306 -8.38 -19.70 -8.49
N PRO A 307 -7.92 -19.27 -9.69
CA PRO A 307 -8.72 -19.36 -10.91
C PRO A 307 -8.97 -20.83 -11.27
N CYS A 308 -10.16 -21.10 -11.79
CA CYS A 308 -10.55 -22.38 -12.37
C CYS A 308 -9.46 -22.87 -13.35
N PRO A 309 -8.97 -24.13 -13.25
CA PRO A 309 -8.14 -24.69 -14.30
C PRO A 309 -8.98 -24.71 -15.57
N THR A 310 -8.58 -23.91 -16.55
CA THR A 310 -9.12 -24.02 -17.90
C THR A 310 -8.78 -25.42 -18.38
N GLY A 311 -9.80 -26.29 -18.34
CA GLY A 311 -9.68 -27.67 -18.76
C GLY A 311 -9.11 -27.75 -20.16
N LEU A 312 -7.98 -28.44 -20.25
CA LEU A 312 -7.53 -29.14 -21.45
C LEU A 312 -8.71 -29.95 -21.99
N GLY A 313 -9.28 -29.45 -23.09
CA GLY A 313 -10.43 -30.04 -23.76
C GLY A 313 -10.40 -29.77 -25.25
N ARG A 314 -9.26 -30.02 -25.92
CA ARG A 314 -9.26 -30.35 -27.34
C ARG A 314 -9.17 -31.87 -27.44
N GLY A 315 -10.33 -32.49 -27.38
CA GLY A 315 -10.50 -33.88 -27.79
C GLY A 315 -10.08 -34.02 -29.25
N ALA A 316 -9.20 -34.98 -29.49
CA ALA A 316 -9.04 -35.59 -30.79
C ALA A 316 -10.40 -36.16 -31.23
N SER A 317 -10.80 -35.85 -32.46
CA SER A 317 -11.92 -36.50 -33.14
C SER A 317 -11.32 -37.47 -34.16
N PRO A 318 -11.68 -38.77 -34.12
CA PRO A 318 -11.51 -39.65 -35.27
C PRO A 318 -12.84 -39.74 -36.02
N ALA A 319 -12.83 -39.32 -37.28
CA ALA A 319 -13.70 -39.79 -38.36
C ALA A 319 -13.04 -39.41 -39.69
#